data_AF-Q2JII2-F1
#
_entry.id   AF-Q2JII2-F1
#
_cell.length_a   1.000
_cell.length_b   1.000
_cell.length_c   1.000
_cell.angle_alpha   90.00
_cell.angle_beta   90.00
_cell.angle_gamma   90.00
#
_symmetry.space_group_name_H-M   'P 1'
#
loop_
_entity.id
_entity.type
_entity.pdbx_description
1 polymer ?
#
loop_
_entity_poly.entity_id
_entity_poly.type
_entity_poly.pdbx_seq_one_letter_code
_entity_poly.pdbx_strand_id
1 'polypeptide(L)' 'MISPALSSDTALRTQAVWKPLRQAIVESSGFRGWLQGRELPTQEAELDQLVHSYLEQTLSHLAY' A
#
# COMPACT_ATOMS: atom_id res chain seq x y z
N MET A 1 -13.13 18.42 -23.71
CA MET A 1 -13.75 17.21 -23.16
C MET A 1 -12.63 16.18 -22.97
N ILE A 2 -12.29 15.82 -21.73
CA ILE A 2 -11.19 14.89 -21.46
C ILE A 2 -11.79 13.49 -21.47
N SER A 3 -11.34 12.65 -22.40
CA SER A 3 -11.90 11.32 -22.66
C SER A 3 -11.73 10.38 -21.46
N PRO A 4 -12.76 9.62 -21.04
CA PRO A 4 -12.70 8.72 -19.87
C PRO A 4 -11.76 7.52 -20.05
N ALA A 5 -11.32 7.21 -21.28
CA ALA A 5 -10.46 6.08 -21.57
C ALA A 5 -9.03 6.20 -20.98
N LEU A 6 -8.51 7.42 -20.80
CA LEU A 6 -7.19 7.66 -20.19
C LEU A 6 -7.19 7.40 -18.68
N SER A 7 -8.31 7.66 -18.00
CA SER A 7 -8.46 7.41 -16.56
C SER A 7 -8.47 5.91 -16.26
N SER A 8 -9.09 5.11 -17.12
CA SER A 8 -9.16 3.66 -16.97
C SER A 8 -7.80 2.99 -17.18
N ASP A 9 -7.04 3.38 -18.21
CA ASP A 9 -5.70 2.84 -18.45
C ASP A 9 -4.73 3.17 -17.30
N THR A 10 -4.81 4.40 -16.79
CA THR A 10 -4.00 4.83 -15.64
C THR A 10 -4.37 4.04 -14.39
N ALA A 11 -5.67 3.90 -14.09
CA ALA A 11 -6.13 3.11 -12.94
C ALA A 11 -5.70 1.64 -13.03
N LEU A 12 -5.76 1.05 -14.22
CA LEU A 12 -5.37 -0.34 -14.45
C LEU A 12 -3.86 -0.52 -14.26
N ARG A 13 -3.04 0.41 -14.75
CA ARG A 13 -1.59 0.43 -14.52
C ARG A 13 -1.25 0.65 -13.05
N THR A 14 -1.91 1.57 -12.38
CA THR A 14 -1.72 1.82 -10.95
C THR A 14 -2.05 0.56 -10.15
N GLN A 15 -3.15 -0.13 -10.46
CA GLN A 15 -3.49 -1.40 -9.80
C GLN A 15 -2.46 -2.50 -10.10
N ALA A 16 -1.96 -2.58 -11.34
CA ALA A 16 -0.94 -3.53 -11.75
C ALA A 16 0.40 -3.32 -11.03
N VAL A 17 0.74 -2.09 -10.67
CA VAL A 17 1.95 -1.75 -9.89
C VAL A 17 1.70 -1.86 -8.39
N TRP A 18 0.49 -1.53 -7.92
CA TRP A 18 0.16 -1.52 -6.49
C TRP A 18 0.27 -2.91 -5.87
N LYS A 19 -0.29 -3.93 -6.53
CA LYS A 19 -0.27 -5.31 -6.02
C LYS A 19 1.14 -5.84 -5.72
N PRO A 20 2.12 -5.80 -6.64
CA PRO A 20 3.48 -6.24 -6.35
C PRO A 20 4.20 -5.35 -5.34
N LEU A 21 3.97 -4.03 -5.36
CA LEU A 21 4.55 -3.11 -4.37
C LEU A 21 4.10 -3.45 -2.95
N ARG A 22 2.78 -3.62 -2.76
CA ARG A 22 2.18 -4.00 -1.49
C ARG A 22 2.77 -5.31 -0.98
N GLN A 23 2.91 -6.31 -1.85
CA GLN A 23 3.50 -7.59 -1.46
C GLN A 23 4.96 -7.42 -0.99
N ALA A 24 5.77 -6.65 -1.71
CA ALA A 24 7.16 -6.38 -1.31
C ALA A 24 7.23 -5.67 0.05
N ILE A 25 6.30 -4.75 0.34
CA ILE A 25 6.22 -4.08 1.65
C ILE A 25 5.87 -5.09 2.74
N VAL A 26 4.85 -5.94 2.52
CA VAL A 26 4.42 -6.96 3.49
C VAL A 26 5.53 -7.94 3.81
N GLU A 27 6.33 -8.31 2.82
CA GLU A 27 7.48 -9.18 2.97
C GLU A 27 8.69 -8.46 3.58
N SER A 28 8.70 -7.13 3.70
CA SER A 28 9.81 -6.41 4.32
C SER A 28 9.91 -6.68 5.82
N SER A 29 11.12 -6.69 6.36
CA SER A 29 11.35 -6.86 7.81
C SER A 29 10.78 -5.69 8.62
N GLY A 30 10.81 -4.47 8.08
CA GLY A 30 10.27 -3.27 8.72
C GLY A 30 8.76 -3.34 8.92
N PHE A 31 8.02 -3.73 7.88
CA PHE A 31 6.56 -3.90 7.99
C PHE A 31 6.20 -5.04 8.94
N ARG A 32 6.89 -6.19 8.82
CA ARG A 32 6.64 -7.35 9.70
C ARG A 32 6.89 -7.00 11.17
N GLY A 33 7.95 -6.26 11.48
CA GLY A 33 8.23 -5.77 12.84
C GLY A 33 7.18 -4.76 13.32
N TRP A 34 6.77 -3.82 12.47
CA TRP A 34 5.72 -2.85 12.80
C TRP A 34 4.33 -3.48 13.01
N LEU A 35 4.06 -4.61 12.35
CA LEU A 35 2.83 -5.37 12.48
C LEU A 35 2.81 -6.26 13.74
N GLN A 36 3.96 -6.55 14.36
CA GLN A 36 4.00 -7.38 15.58
C GLN A 36 3.14 -6.75 16.69
N GLY A 37 2.14 -7.51 17.16
CA GLY A 37 1.19 -7.05 18.18
C GLY A 37 -0.06 -6.35 17.64
N ARG A 38 -0.21 -6.24 16.31
CA ARG A 38 -1.45 -5.82 15.64
C ARG A 38 -2.22 -7.01 15.11
N GLU A 39 -3.52 -6.83 14.87
CA GLU A 39 -4.36 -7.84 14.23
C GLU A 39 -3.88 -8.08 12.79
N LEU A 40 -3.85 -9.36 12.40
CA LEU A 40 -3.53 -9.74 11.02
C LEU A 40 -4.71 -9.38 10.12
N PRO A 41 -4.46 -8.76 8.94
CA PRO A 41 -5.52 -8.46 8.00
C PRO A 41 -6.11 -9.76 7.45
N THR A 42 -7.44 -9.85 7.48
CA THR A 42 -8.20 -10.95 6.89
C THR A 42 -8.66 -10.64 5.47
N GLN A 43 -8.76 -9.35 5.14
CA GLN A 43 -9.19 -8.88 3.83
C GLN A 43 -8.10 -8.06 3.14
N GLU A 44 -8.11 -8.08 1.81
CA GLU A 44 -7.17 -7.30 1.00
C GLU A 44 -7.29 -5.79 1.24
N ALA A 45 -8.51 -5.30 1.47
CA ALA A 45 -8.76 -3.89 1.79
C ALA A 45 -8.17 -3.49 3.15
N GLU A 46 -8.21 -4.38 4.16
CA GLU A 46 -7.58 -4.15 5.46
C GLU A 46 -6.05 -4.12 5.32
N LEU A 47 -5.51 -5.00 4.48
CA LEU A 47 -4.08 -5.01 4.17
C LEU A 47 -3.64 -3.70 3.50
N ASP A 48 -4.41 -3.19 2.55
CA ASP A 48 -4.15 -1.91 1.90
C ASP A 48 -4.12 -0.77 2.92
N GLN A 49 -5.07 -0.73 3.87
CA GLN A 49 -5.10 0.27 4.95
C GLN A 49 -3.90 0.18 5.89
N LEU A 50 -3.48 -1.04 6.25
CA LEU A 50 -2.31 -1.25 7.10
C LEU A 50 -1.02 -0.82 6.42
N VAL A 51 -0.86 -1.17 5.13
CA VAL A 51 0.29 -0.74 4.33
C VAL A 51 0.31 0.78 4.20
N HIS A 52 -0.84 1.42 3.99
CA HIS A 52 -0.93 2.88 3.96
C HIS A 52 -0.50 3.50 5.29
N SER A 53 -1.03 3.01 6.41
CA SER A 53 -0.70 3.50 7.76
C SER A 53 0.79 3.35 8.10
N TYR A 54 1.40 2.24 7.68
CA TYR A 54 2.83 2.02 7.84
C TYR A 54 3.65 3.02 7.03
N LEU A 55 3.30 3.24 5.76
CA LEU A 55 3.97 4.21 4.90
C LEU A 55 3.83 5.63 5.43
N GLU A 56 2.63 6.04 5.86
CA GLU A 56 2.42 7.35 6.47
C GLU A 56 3.29 7.56 7.71
N GLN A 57 3.34 6.58 8.62
CA GLN A 57 4.14 6.68 9.84
C GLN A 57 5.64 6.71 9.56
N THR A 58 6.12 5.88 8.62
CA THR A 58 7.54 5.82 8.26
C THR A 58 7.99 7.05 7.48
N LEU A 59 7.17 7.55 6.56
CA LEU A 59 7.47 8.77 5.81
C LEU A 59 7.40 10.02 6.72
N SER A 60 6.44 10.07 7.64
CA SER A 60 6.37 11.16 8.63
C SER A 60 7.60 11.21 9.53
N HIS A 61 8.20 10.06 9.84
CA HIS A 61 9.43 9.97 10.64
C HIS A 61 10.70 10.41 9.88
N LEU A 62 10.67 10.43 8.55
CA LEU A 62 11.81 10.82 7.70
C LEU A 62 11.77 12.31 7.29
N ALA A 63 10.72 13.03 7.63
CA ALA A 63 10.53 14.45 7.30
C ALA A 63 11.08 15.42 8.37
N TYR A 64 11.87 14.90 9.32
CA TYR A 64 12.60 15.66 10.35
C TYR A 64 14.11 15.55 10.11
#